data_AF-A0A8J7B299-F1
#
_entry.id   AF-A0A8J7B299-F1
#
_cell.length_a   1.000
_cell.length_b   1.000
_cell.length_c   1.000
_cell.angle_alpha   90.00
_cell.angle_beta   90.00
_cell.angle_gamma   90.00
#
_symmetry.space_group_name_H-M   'P 1'
#
loop_
_entity.id
_entity.type
_entity.pdbx_description
1 polymer ?
#
loop_
_entity_poly.entity_id
_entity_poly.type
_entity_poly.pdbx_seq_one_letter_code
_entity_poly.pdbx_strand_id
1 'polypeptide(L)'
;MNTNKDKFLYPTGRYYGEFTPEYLAFNANLQEFTQRVSIICGLEAGGKISPTEAYEEIQKLWQQLKVSKQNLLDQQRPRQVDLPDEN
;
A
#
# COMPACT_ATOMS: atom_id res chain seq x y z
N MET A 1 -8.04 20.06 -2.34
CA MET A 1 -7.50 18.95 -3.16
C MET A 1 -8.19 18.97 -4.52
N ASN A 2 -7.44 18.84 -5.60
CA ASN A 2 -7.94 19.00 -6.96
C ASN A 2 -8.34 17.62 -7.53
N THR A 3 -9.46 17.11 -7.01
CA THR A 3 -9.93 15.71 -7.07
C THR A 3 -10.03 15.10 -8.47
N ASN A 4 -10.06 15.91 -9.54
CA ASN A 4 -10.14 15.41 -10.92
C ASN A 4 -8.78 14.99 -11.50
N LYS A 5 -7.70 15.71 -11.19
CA LYS A 5 -6.37 15.35 -11.67
C LYS A 5 -5.90 14.07 -11.00
N ASP A 6 -6.13 13.98 -9.69
CA ASP A 6 -5.77 12.79 -8.92
C ASP A 6 -6.53 11.57 -9.46
N LYS A 7 -7.86 11.66 -9.66
CA LYS A 7 -8.64 10.56 -10.26
C LYS A 7 -8.18 10.13 -11.67
N PHE A 8 -7.70 11.07 -12.47
CA PHE A 8 -7.18 10.78 -13.81
C PHE A 8 -5.82 10.06 -13.76
N LEU A 9 -4.92 10.53 -12.88
CA LEU A 9 -3.59 9.95 -12.72
C LEU A 9 -3.60 8.63 -11.93
N TYR A 10 -4.64 8.42 -11.11
CA TYR A 10 -4.76 7.34 -10.15
C TYR A 10 -6.09 6.58 -10.32
N PRO A 11 -6.28 5.83 -11.42
CA PRO A 11 -7.50 5.07 -11.63
C PRO A 11 -7.63 3.96 -10.58
N THR A 12 -8.67 4.03 -9.75
CA THR A 12 -8.94 3.03 -8.72
C THR A 12 -9.80 1.89 -9.26
N GLY A 13 -9.37 0.66 -8.98
CA GLY A 13 -10.15 -0.54 -9.26
C GLY A 13 -11.24 -0.74 -8.21
N ARG A 14 -12.37 -1.31 -8.62
CA ARG A 14 -13.40 -1.71 -7.67
C ARG A 14 -12.87 -2.80 -6.74
N TYR A 15 -13.15 -2.67 -5.44
CA TYR A 15 -12.82 -3.69 -4.46
C TYR A 15 -13.84 -4.83 -4.52
N TYR A 16 -13.35 -6.07 -4.62
CA TYR A 16 -14.17 -7.29 -4.71
C TYR A 16 -13.94 -8.26 -3.56
N GLY A 17 -13.17 -7.86 -2.54
CA GLY A 17 -12.92 -8.69 -1.36
C GLY A 17 -14.01 -8.55 -0.30
N GLU A 18 -13.81 -9.25 0.82
CA GLU A 18 -14.70 -9.16 1.98
C GLU A 18 -14.78 -7.73 2.51
N PHE A 19 -16.01 -7.25 2.73
CA PHE A 19 -16.20 -5.88 3.20
C PHE A 19 -15.96 -5.79 4.72
N THR A 20 -14.82 -5.20 5.07
CA THR A 20 -14.58 -4.54 6.36
C THR A 20 -14.00 -3.15 6.10
N PRO A 21 -14.22 -2.16 6.99
CA PRO A 21 -13.59 -0.84 6.86
C PRO A 21 -12.08 -0.92 6.70
N GLU A 22 -11.43 -1.82 7.44
CA GLU A 22 -9.98 -2.03 7.42
C GLU A 22 -9.51 -2.59 6.08
N TYR A 23 -10.24 -3.57 5.53
CA TYR A 23 -9.89 -4.18 4.24
C TYR A 23 -10.11 -3.21 3.09
N LEU A 24 -11.19 -2.43 3.12
CA LEU A 24 -11.44 -1.40 2.13
C LEU A 24 -10.34 -0.31 2.17
N ALA A 25 -9.99 0.15 3.37
CA ALA A 25 -8.93 1.15 3.56
C ALA A 25 -7.56 0.61 3.12
N PHE A 26 -7.22 -0.63 3.48
CA PHE A 26 -5.97 -1.25 3.06
C PHE A 26 -5.92 -1.43 1.54
N ASN A 27 -7.02 -1.88 0.92
CA ASN A 27 -7.11 -1.97 -0.53
C ASN A 27 -6.89 -0.60 -1.20
N ALA A 28 -7.46 0.49 -0.66
CA ALA A 28 -7.20 1.84 -1.20
C ALA A 28 -5.71 2.21 -1.14
N ASN A 29 -5.03 1.93 -0.01
CA ASN A 29 -3.60 2.18 0.13
C ASN A 29 -2.75 1.30 -0.79
N LEU A 30 -3.17 0.05 -1.00
CA LEU A 30 -2.52 -0.86 -1.95
C LEU A 30 -2.66 -0.36 -3.39
N GLN A 31 -3.83 0.15 -3.76
CA GLN A 31 -4.03 0.74 -5.09
C GLN A 31 -3.16 1.97 -5.29
N GLU A 32 -3.09 2.88 -4.31
CA GLU A 32 -2.18 4.04 -4.37
C GLU A 32 -0.72 3.59 -4.55
N PHE A 33 -0.26 2.60 -3.78
CA PHE A 33 1.07 2.01 -3.92
C PHE A 33 1.33 1.54 -5.37
N THR A 34 0.42 0.73 -5.94
CA THR A 34 0.61 0.19 -7.29
C THR A 34 0.70 1.27 -8.37
N GLN A 35 -0.11 2.33 -8.25
CA GLN A 35 -0.10 3.43 -9.20
C GLN A 35 1.17 4.26 -9.10
N ARG A 36 1.62 4.58 -7.87
CA ARG A 36 2.86 5.34 -7.65
C ARG A 36 4.08 4.57 -8.13
N VAL A 37 4.14 3.25 -7.88
CA VAL A 37 5.16 2.37 -8.46
C VAL A 37 5.14 2.43 -9.99
N SER A 38 3.96 2.36 -10.61
CA SER A 38 3.82 2.43 -12.07
C SER A 38 4.35 3.74 -12.65
N ILE A 39 4.09 4.88 -11.98
CA ILE A 39 4.63 6.19 -12.37
C ILE A 39 6.15 6.21 -12.25
N ILE A 40 6.71 5.70 -11.14
CA ILE A 40 8.16 5.65 -10.93
C ILE A 40 8.83 4.81 -12.03
N CYS A 41 8.29 3.64 -12.34
CA CYS A 41 8.79 2.80 -13.43
C CYS A 41 8.67 3.49 -14.79
N GLY A 42 7.58 4.24 -15.05
CA GLY A 42 7.45 5.04 -16.26
C GLY A 42 8.49 6.17 -16.37
N LEU A 43 8.83 6.81 -15.25
CA LEU A 43 9.87 7.84 -15.20
C LEU A 43 11.26 7.25 -15.46
N GLU A 44 11.55 6.10 -14.87
CA GLU A 44 12.81 5.38 -15.08
C GLU A 44 12.95 4.92 -16.53
N ALA A 45 11.95 4.22 -17.07
CA ALA A 45 11.94 3.78 -18.46
C ALA A 45 12.04 4.94 -19.46
N GLY A 46 11.51 6.11 -19.09
CA GLY A 46 11.63 7.36 -19.85
C GLY A 46 12.95 8.11 -19.65
N GLY A 47 13.89 7.57 -18.87
CA GLY A 47 15.21 8.15 -18.59
C GLY A 47 15.17 9.42 -17.72
N LYS A 48 14.08 9.65 -16.98
CA LYS A 48 13.90 10.85 -16.14
C LYS A 48 14.54 10.71 -14.76
N ILE A 49 14.63 9.49 -14.26
CA ILE A 49 15.32 9.12 -13.02
C ILE A 49 16.17 7.88 -13.29
N SER A 50 17.21 7.68 -12.49
CA SER A 50 18.05 6.48 -12.58
C SER A 50 17.34 5.24 -12.01
N PRO A 51 17.78 4.02 -12.40
CA PRO A 51 17.29 2.79 -11.79
C PRO A 51 17.46 2.75 -10.26
N THR A 52 18.56 3.34 -9.75
CA THR A 52 18.83 3.41 -8.31
C THR A 52 17.83 4.31 -7.60
N GLU A 53 17.56 5.51 -8.13
CA GLU A 53 16.55 6.41 -7.57
C GLU A 53 15.15 5.78 -7.60
N ALA A 54 14.81 5.10 -8.70
CA ALA A 54 13.55 4.38 -8.82
C ALA A 54 13.41 3.29 -7.74
N TYR A 55 14.46 2.49 -7.54
CA TYR A 55 14.51 1.46 -6.50
C TYR A 55 14.32 2.05 -5.09
N GLU A 56 15.02 3.12 -4.76
CA GLU A 56 14.93 3.77 -3.45
C GLU A 56 13.52 4.33 -3.17
N GLU A 57 12.88 4.95 -4.17
CA GLU A 57 11.52 5.46 -4.03
C GLU A 57 10.49 4.33 -3.87
N ILE A 58 10.62 3.24 -4.64
CA ILE A 58 9.78 2.04 -4.47
C ILE A 58 9.97 1.43 -3.08
N GLN A 59 11.21 1.40 -2.57
CA GLN A 59 11.48 0.90 -1.23
C GLN A 59 10.78 1.74 -0.16
N LYS A 60 10.79 3.07 -0.27
CA LYS A 60 10.07 3.97 0.65
C LYS A 60 8.56 3.71 0.61
N LEU A 61 7.98 3.57 -0.58
CA LEU A 61 6.58 3.21 -0.78
C LEU A 61 6.22 1.87 -0.12
N TRP A 62 7.08 0.87 -0.26
CA TRP A 62 6.88 -0.43 0.36
C TRP A 62 6.87 -0.35 1.89
N GLN A 63 7.77 0.45 2.49
CA GLN A 63 7.74 0.65 3.95
C GLN A 63 6.40 1.27 4.41
N GLN A 64 5.89 2.26 3.66
CA GLN A 64 4.59 2.88 3.97
C GLN A 64 3.44 1.87 3.89
N LEU A 65 3.42 1.04 2.84
CA LEU A 65 2.41 -0.01 2.69
C LEU A 65 2.48 -1.06 3.80
N LYS A 66 3.69 -1.45 4.24
CA LYS A 66 3.87 -2.38 5.37
C LYS A 66 3.30 -1.81 6.67
N VAL A 67 3.55 -0.55 6.98
CA VAL A 67 2.98 0.12 8.17
C VAL A 67 1.46 0.18 8.07
N SER A 68 0.92 0.50 6.90
CA SER A 68 -0.52 0.48 6.65
C SER A 68 -1.14 -0.90 6.89
N LYS A 69 -0.51 -1.96 6.38
CA LYS A 69 -0.93 -3.36 6.62
C LYS A 69 -0.95 -3.70 8.11
N GLN A 70 0.11 -3.35 8.84
CA GLN A 70 0.19 -3.61 10.29
C GLN A 70 -0.92 -2.89 11.05
N ASN A 71 -1.17 -1.62 10.75
CA ASN A 71 -2.16 -0.83 11.45
C ASN A 71 -3.61 -1.26 11.14
N LEU A 72 -3.89 -1.71 9.92
CA LEU A 72 -5.26 -2.02 9.49
C LEU A 72 -5.60 -3.51 9.62
N LEU A 73 -4.69 -4.39 9.27
CA LEU A 73 -4.98 -5.83 9.16
C LEU A 73 -4.49 -6.63 10.35
N ASP A 74 -3.36 -6.26 10.97
CA ASP A 74 -2.80 -7.05 12.07
C ASP A 74 -3.54 -6.82 13.40
N GLN A 75 -4.38 -5.78 13.51
CA GLN A 75 -5.29 -5.58 14.65
C GLN A 75 -6.42 -6.61 14.72
N GLN A 76 -6.70 -7.33 13.64
CA GLN A 76 -7.74 -8.36 13.60
C GLN A 76 -7.25 -9.74 14.08
N ARG A 77 -5.94 -9.92 14.33
CA ARG A 77 -5.45 -11.12 14.99
C ARG A 77 -5.79 -11.04 16.49
N PRO A 78 -6.50 -12.03 17.06
CA PRO A 78 -6.57 -12.13 18.51
C PRO A 78 -5.14 -12.13 19.05
N ARG A 79 -4.85 -11.30 20.06
CA ARG A 79 -3.60 -11.47 20.83
C ARG A 79 -3.59 -12.93 21.27
N GLN A 80 -2.63 -13.71 20.78
CA GLN A 80 -2.33 -14.99 21.41
C GLN A 80 -1.98 -14.64 22.85
N VAL A 81 -2.89 -14.98 23.75
CA VAL A 81 -2.58 -15.00 25.18
C VAL A 81 -1.62 -16.17 25.30
N ASP A 82 -0.33 -15.89 25.50
CA ASP A 82 0.62 -16.90 25.92
C ASP A 82 0.10 -17.45 27.24
N LEU A 83 -0.56 -18.60 27.21
CA LEU A 83 -0.93 -19.30 28.43
C LEU A 83 0.38 -19.68 29.12
N PRO A 84 0.55 -19.37 30.41
CA PRO A 84 1.71 -19.84 31.14
C PRO A 84 1.75 -21.36 31.08
N ASP A 85 2.94 -21.91 30.83
CA ASP A 85 3.16 -23.36 30.79
C ASP A 85 2.55 -23.99 32.04
N GLU A 86 1.63 -24.94 31.84
CA GLU A 86 1.03 -25.70 32.93
C GLU A 86 2.14 -26.51 33.62
N ASN A 87 2.29 -26.30 34.93
CA ASN A 87 3.30 -26.89 35.82
C ASN A 87 3.47 -28.40 35.69
#